data_AF-A0A3R5V1Y9-F1
#
_entry.id   AF-A0A3R5V1Y9-F1
#
_cell.length_a   1.000
_cell.length_b   1.000
_cell.length_c   1.000
_cell.angle_alpha   90.00
_cell.angle_beta   90.00
_cell.angle_gamma   90.00
#
_symmetry.space_group_name_H-M   'P 1'
#
loop_
_entity.id
_entity.type
_entity.pdbx_description
1 polymer ?
#
loop_
_entity_poly.entity_id
_entity_poly.type
_entity_poly.pdbx_seq_one_letter_code
_entity_poly.pdbx_strand_id
1 'polypeptide(L)'
;MINIIFEPNILLAFISALIMLFLYLLRLVKPQIARDQDIFFATLGLLYSSILVIHGWRLDPILLFSQVLINSILIPTCWENIRLRAIAHIFYKSKQDQNKTF
;
A
#
# COMPACT_ATOMS: atom_id res chain seq x y z
N MET A 1 4.24 21.40 -21.43
CA MET A 1 3.49 20.56 -22.39
C MET A 1 3.13 19.27 -21.68
N ILE A 2 1.85 18.99 -21.48
CA ILE A 2 1.40 17.70 -20.94
C ILE A 2 1.24 16.78 -22.15
N ASN A 3 1.97 15.66 -22.17
CA ASN A 3 1.90 14.70 -23.25
C ASN A 3 1.37 13.37 -22.68
N ILE A 4 0.10 13.10 -22.91
CA ILE A 4 -0.55 11.87 -22.45
C ILE A 4 -0.32 10.83 -23.54
N ILE A 5 0.86 10.20 -23.51
CA ILE A 5 1.16 9.04 -24.34
C ILE A 5 0.73 7.79 -23.57
N PHE A 6 0.12 6.84 -24.26
CA PHE A 6 -0.26 5.55 -23.67
C PHE A 6 0.98 4.68 -23.41
N GLU A 7 1.70 5.02 -22.35
CA GLU A 7 2.87 4.30 -21.88
C GLU A 7 2.51 3.31 -20.76
N PRO A 8 3.32 2.26 -20.52
CA PRO A 8 3.13 1.32 -19.42
C PRO A 8 2.94 1.99 -18.05
N ASN A 9 3.48 3.20 -17.90
CA ASN A 9 3.35 4.04 -16.71
C ASN A 9 1.89 4.40 -16.41
N ILE A 10 1.05 4.71 -17.41
CA ILE A 10 -0.36 5.01 -17.18
C ILE A 10 -1.11 3.78 -16.64
N LEU A 11 -0.79 2.59 -17.15
CA LEU A 11 -1.36 1.34 -16.66
C LEU A 11 -0.95 1.08 -15.21
N LEU A 12 0.33 1.29 -14.87
CA LEU A 12 0.82 1.17 -13.50
C LEU A 12 0.14 2.17 -12.55
N ALA A 13 -0.05 3.42 -13.00
CA ALA A 13 -0.75 4.46 -12.25
C ALA A 13 -2.21 4.09 -11.98
N PHE A 14 -2.91 3.53 -12.97
CA PHE A 14 -4.30 3.14 -12.83
C PHE A 14 -4.47 1.97 -11.85
N ILE A 15 -3.64 0.93 -11.97
CA ILE A 15 -3.67 -0.22 -11.06
C ILE A 15 -3.37 0.21 -9.63
N SER A 16 -2.33 1.03 -9.44
CA SER A 16 -1.96 1.55 -8.12
C SER A 16 -3.06 2.43 -7.51
N ALA A 17 -3.68 3.30 -8.30
CA ALA A 17 -4.82 4.10 -7.84
C ALA A 17 -5.99 3.23 -7.38
N LEU A 18 -6.30 2.15 -8.10
CA LEU A 18 -7.38 1.23 -7.77
C LEU A 18 -7.09 0.47 -6.47
N ILE A 19 -5.85 0.03 -6.26
CA ILE A 19 -5.41 -0.62 -5.01
C ILE A 19 -5.54 0.34 -3.82
N MET A 20 -5.12 1.60 -3.98
CA MET A 20 -5.19 2.59 -2.91
C MET A 20 -6.63 3.01 -2.60
N LEU A 21 -7.49 3.07 -3.62
CA LEU A 21 -8.92 3.25 -3.46
C LEU A 21 -9.54 2.08 -2.68
N PHE A 22 -9.14 0.84 -2.99
CA PHE A 22 -9.60 -0.33 -2.25
C PHE A 22 -9.16 -0.29 -0.77
N LEU A 23 -7.94 0.16 -0.50
CA LEU A 23 -7.44 0.35 0.86
C LEU A 23 -8.23 1.43 1.62
N TYR A 24 -8.67 2.49 0.94
CA TYR A 24 -9.61 3.46 1.51
C TYR A 24 -11.00 2.84 1.76
N LEU A 25 -11.52 2.04 0.83
CA LEU A 25 -12.82 1.35 0.97
C LEU A 25 -12.83 0.35 2.14
N LEU A 26 -11.70 -0.27 2.46
CA LEU A 26 -11.57 -1.16 3.62
C LEU A 26 -12.02 -0.46 4.92
N ARG A 27 -11.80 0.85 5.02
CA ARG A 27 -12.26 1.66 6.15
C ARG A 27 -13.78 1.71 6.26
N LEU A 28 -14.51 1.78 5.13
CA LEU A 28 -15.97 1.78 5.14
C LEU A 28 -16.53 0.42 5.51
N VAL A 29 -15.93 -0.67 5.00
CA VAL A 29 -16.46 -2.02 5.18
C VAL A 29 -16.10 -2.60 6.56
N LYS A 30 -14.87 -2.37 7.03
CA LYS A 30 -14.35 -2.92 8.30
C LYS A 30 -13.56 -1.87 9.09
N PRO A 31 -14.24 -0.89 9.71
CA PRO A 31 -13.58 0.13 10.53
C PRO A 31 -12.85 -0.43 11.75
N GLN A 32 -13.16 -1.66 12.17
CA GLN A 32 -12.49 -2.35 13.29
C GLN A 32 -11.05 -2.77 12.97
N ILE A 33 -10.71 -2.91 11.69
CA ILE A 33 -9.41 -3.39 11.21
C ILE A 33 -8.58 -2.23 10.67
N ALA A 34 -9.25 -1.22 10.10
CA ALA A 34 -8.62 -0.05 9.52
C ALA A 34 -7.92 0.78 10.60
N ARG A 35 -6.66 1.11 10.37
CA ARG A 35 -5.87 1.97 11.25
C ARG A 35 -5.76 3.37 10.68
N ASP A 36 -5.54 4.36 11.54
CA ASP A 36 -5.39 5.76 11.12
C ASP A 36 -4.21 6.01 10.16
N GLN A 37 -3.20 5.14 10.16
CA GLN A 37 -2.10 5.20 9.19
C GLN A 37 -2.52 4.78 7.77
N ASP A 38 -3.56 3.93 7.64
CA ASP A 38 -3.98 3.38 6.34
C ASP A 38 -4.55 4.48 5.45
N ILE A 39 -5.26 5.46 6.02
CA ILE A 39 -5.76 6.62 5.27
C ILE A 39 -4.63 7.54 4.80
N PHE A 40 -3.57 7.69 5.62
CA PHE A 40 -2.39 8.44 5.23
C PHE A 40 -1.69 7.76 4.05
N PHE A 41 -1.51 6.45 4.11
CA PHE A 41 -0.92 5.65 3.02
C PHE A 41 -1.79 5.64 1.75
N ALA A 42 -3.11 5.53 1.88
CA ALA A 42 -4.02 5.62 0.74
C ALA A 42 -3.90 6.98 0.04
N THR A 43 -3.84 8.07 0.81
CA THR A 43 -3.71 9.43 0.27
C THR A 43 -2.37 9.62 -0.45
N LEU A 44 -1.27 9.17 0.16
CA LEU A 44 0.06 9.19 -0.47
C LEU A 44 0.13 8.32 -1.74
N GLY A 45 -0.52 7.16 -1.73
CA GLY A 45 -0.57 6.26 -2.89
C GLY A 45 -1.41 6.81 -4.05
N LEU A 46 -2.51 7.53 -3.76
CA LEU A 46 -3.29 8.26 -4.77
C LEU A 46 -2.51 9.46 -5.33
N LEU A 47 -1.75 10.16 -4.49
CA LEU A 47 -0.84 11.23 -4.92
C LEU A 47 0.25 10.67 -5.85
N TYR A 48 0.88 9.55 -5.48
CA TYR A 48 1.84 8.83 -6.32
C TYR A 48 1.25 8.50 -7.70
N SER A 49 0.05 7.91 -7.72
CA SER A 49 -0.63 7.52 -8.95
C SER A 49 -0.90 8.73 -9.86
N SER A 50 -1.32 9.85 -9.27
CA SER A 50 -1.60 11.09 -10.00
C SER A 50 -0.34 11.68 -10.63
N ILE A 51 0.79 11.67 -9.89
CA ILE A 51 2.09 12.14 -10.42
C ILE A 51 2.54 11.26 -11.60
N LEU A 52 2.32 9.95 -11.50
CA LEU A 52 2.73 8.98 -12.50
C LEU A 52 1.95 9.14 -13.83
N VAL A 53 0.66 9.52 -13.77
CA VAL A 53 -0.12 9.85 -14.99
C VAL A 53 0.42 11.10 -15.69
N ILE A 54 0.78 12.14 -14.94
CA ILE A 54 1.16 13.45 -15.52
C ILE A 54 2.62 13.47 -15.97
N HIS A 55 3.52 12.86 -15.18
CA HIS A 55 4.97 12.93 -15.37
C HIS A 55 5.60 11.58 -15.73
N GLY A 56 4.81 10.52 -15.95
CA GLY A 56 5.34 9.19 -16.28
C GLY A 56 6.19 9.14 -17.56
N TRP A 57 5.95 10.06 -18.49
CA TRP A 57 6.66 10.12 -19.77
C TRP A 57 8.10 10.65 -19.72
N ARG A 58 8.52 11.24 -18.59
CA ARG A 58 9.90 11.76 -18.43
C ARG A 58 10.41 11.49 -17.03
N LEU A 59 11.70 11.15 -16.93
CA LEU A 59 12.39 11.01 -15.66
C LEU A 59 12.71 12.40 -15.07
N ASP A 60 11.68 13.10 -14.59
CA ASP A 60 11.80 14.39 -13.91
C ASP A 60 12.06 14.20 -12.41
N PRO A 61 12.68 15.19 -11.72
CA PRO A 61 12.89 15.14 -10.27
C PRO A 61 11.61 14.87 -9.46
N ILE A 62 10.45 15.29 -9.97
CA ILE A 62 9.15 15.04 -9.35
C ILE A 62 8.71 13.57 -9.43
N LEU A 63 9.10 12.86 -10.48
CA LEU A 63 8.85 11.43 -10.62
C LEU A 63 9.76 10.63 -9.67
N LEU A 64 10.99 11.10 -9.45
CA LEU A 64 11.87 10.52 -8.42
C LEU A 64 11.29 10.73 -7.01
N PHE A 65 10.70 11.90 -6.75
CA PHE A 65 9.99 12.15 -5.50
C PHE A 65 8.82 11.18 -5.29
N SER A 66 8.04 10.88 -6.34
CA SER A 66 6.96 9.89 -6.22
C SER A 66 7.49 8.48 -5.89
N GLN A 67 8.70 8.13 -6.34
CA GLN A 67 9.34 6.87 -5.91
C GLN A 67 9.65 6.87 -4.40
N VAL A 68 10.04 8.01 -3.83
CA VAL A 68 10.23 8.13 -2.37
C VAL A 68 8.90 7.96 -1.64
N LEU A 69 7.80 8.52 -2.17
CA LEU A 69 6.46 8.37 -1.60
C LEU A 69 6.00 6.91 -1.56
N ILE A 70 6.22 6.13 -2.62
CA ILE A 70 5.81 4.72 -2.61
C ILE A 70 6.69 3.88 -1.66
N ASN A 71 7.98 4.22 -1.53
CA ASN A 71 8.87 3.55 -0.59
C ASN A 71 8.50 3.86 0.88
N SER A 72 8.04 5.07 1.18
CA SER A 72 7.62 5.43 2.55
C SER A 72 6.36 4.70 2.99
N ILE A 73 5.50 4.26 2.06
CA ILE A 73 4.37 3.36 2.33
C ILE A 73 4.85 1.91 2.49
N LEU A 74 5.78 1.47 1.63
CA LEU A 74 6.22 0.08 1.58
C LEU A 74 6.92 -0.36 2.87
N ILE A 75 7.79 0.48 3.44
CA ILE A 75 8.60 0.12 4.62
C ILE A 75 7.72 -0.20 5.84
N PRO A 76 6.77 0.67 6.28
CA PRO A 76 5.86 0.36 7.36
C PRO A 76 4.99 -0.87 7.07
N THR A 77 4.41 -0.97 5.87
CA THR A 77 3.55 -2.11 5.52
C THR A 77 4.31 -3.44 5.56
N CYS A 78 5.57 -3.46 5.13
CA CYS A 78 6.43 -4.64 5.21
C CYS A 78 6.69 -5.03 6.67
N TRP A 79 7.00 -4.05 7.53
CA TRP A 79 7.19 -4.28 8.96
C TRP A 79 5.94 -4.86 9.64
N GLU A 80 4.77 -4.32 9.30
CA GLU A 80 3.50 -4.82 9.83
C GLU A 80 3.18 -6.22 9.35
N ASN A 81 3.50 -6.56 8.09
CA ASN A 81 3.33 -7.92 7.57
C ASN A 81 4.18 -8.93 8.37
N ILE A 82 5.44 -8.59 8.65
CA ILE A 82 6.33 -9.42 9.47
C ILE A 82 5.79 -9.57 10.90
N ARG A 83 5.35 -8.46 11.52
CA ARG A 83 4.75 -8.48 12.87
C ARG A 83 3.50 -9.38 12.93
N LEU A 84 2.64 -9.29 11.92
CA LEU A 84 1.43 -10.12 11.82
C LEU A 84 1.77 -11.60 11.68
N ARG A 85 2.80 -11.96 10.88
CA ARG A 85 3.28 -13.35 10.78
C ARG A 85 3.81 -13.87 12.11
N ALA A 86 4.57 -13.06 12.85
CA ALA A 86 5.09 -13.43 14.17
C ALA A 86 3.94 -13.70 15.16
N ILE A 87 2.93 -12.83 15.19
CA ILE A 87 1.75 -13.00 16.05
C ILE A 87 0.98 -14.27 15.66
N ALA A 88 0.73 -14.50 14.37
CA ALA A 88 0.04 -15.69 13.88
C ALA A 88 0.77 -16.99 14.28
N HIS A 89 2.10 -17.00 14.22
CA HIS A 89 2.91 -18.13 14.66
C HIS A 89 2.79 -18.40 16.17
N ILE A 90 2.75 -17.35 17.00
CA ILE A 90 2.54 -17.48 18.45
C ILE A 90 1.15 -18.09 18.75
N PHE A 91 0.10 -17.60 18.07
CA PHE A 91 -1.26 -18.15 18.21
C PHE A 91 -1.33 -19.63 17.80
N TYR A 92 -0.68 -19.99 16.69
CA TYR A 92 -0.62 -21.39 16.25
C TYR A 92 0.07 -22.29 17.29
N LYS A 93 1.21 -21.85 17.82
CA LYS A 93 1.94 -22.58 18.87
C LYS A 93 1.11 -22.74 20.14
N SER A 94 0.45 -21.68 20.59
CA SER A 94 -0.41 -21.72 21.78
C SER A 94 -1.57 -22.70 21.63
N LYS A 95 -2.20 -22.77 20.45
CA LYS A 95 -3.28 -23.74 20.17
C LYS A 95 -2.76 -25.18 20.18
N GLN A 96 -1.54 -25.40 19.71
CA GLN A 96 -0.90 -26.72 19.71
C GLN A 96 -0.57 -27.19 21.13
N ASP A 97 -0.09 -26.31 21.99
CA ASP A 97 0.22 -26.64 23.38
C ASP A 97 -1.05 -26.98 24.19
N GLN A 98 -2.16 -26.25 23.96
CA GLN A 98 -3.46 -26.55 24.56
C GLN A 98 -4.00 -27.94 24.14
N ASN A 99 -3.74 -28.38 22.91
CA ASN A 99 -4.22 -29.66 22.40
C ASN A 99 -3.37 -30.86 22.85
N LYS A 100 -2.22 -30.63 23.49
CA LYS A 100 -1.35 -31.68 24.08
C LYS A 100 -1.62 -31.92 25.57
N THR A 101 -2.38 -31.03 26.22
CA THR A 101 -2.72 -31.09 27.65
C THR A 101 -4.06 -31.76 27.95
N PHE A 102 -4.74 -32.31 26.94
CA PHE A 102 -5.91 -33.19 27.03
C PHE A 102 -5.55 -34.56 26.44
#